data_AF-A0A352S8M0-F1
#
_entry.id   AF-A0A352S8M0-F1
#
_cell.length_a   1.000
_cell.length_b   1.000
_cell.length_c   1.000
_cell.angle_alpha   90.00
_cell.angle_beta   90.00
_cell.angle_gamma   90.00
#
_symmetry.space_group_name_H-M   'P 1'
#
loop_
_entity.id
_entity.type
_entity.pdbx_description
1 polymer ?
#
loop_
_entity_poly.entity_id
_entity_poly.type
_entity_poly.pdbx_seq_one_letter_code
_entity_poly.pdbx_strand_id
1 'polypeptide(L)'
;PGLVCLLLMPLVILVLCPPELKATPNAIEYARGELARMGPLGGKERVMIGVFAMMLILWANVPAMIWGPTFTLDPTVVAFLGLFALIITGTIDWDDVLSEKSAWDTLIWFGALVMLAEQLNKLGVIAWFSADMRDAIAASGMGWLSIAAILVLAFVFSHYLFASTTAHISAMMLAFLTVGAQLI
;
A
#
# COMPACT_ATOMS: atom_id res chain seq x y z
N PRO A 1 -6.69 16.58 -6.38
CA PRO A 1 -6.06 16.41 -5.05
C PRO A 1 -4.73 15.63 -5.10
N GLY A 2 -4.69 14.44 -5.72
CA GLY A 2 -3.48 13.58 -5.75
C GLY A 2 -2.22 14.25 -6.35
N LEU A 3 -2.34 14.88 -7.52
CA LEU A 3 -1.22 15.62 -8.13
C LEU A 3 -0.72 16.79 -7.27
N VAL A 4 -1.65 17.46 -6.58
CA VAL A 4 -1.32 18.55 -5.66
C VAL A 4 -0.53 18.01 -4.47
N CYS A 5 -0.97 16.89 -3.86
CA CYS A 5 -0.21 16.24 -2.79
C CYS A 5 1.15 15.74 -3.27
N LEU A 6 1.25 15.18 -4.48
CA LEU A 6 2.51 14.71 -5.07
C LEU A 6 3.52 15.85 -5.22
N LEU A 7 3.06 17.06 -5.56
CA LEU A 7 3.91 18.25 -5.64
C LEU A 7 4.22 18.87 -4.28
N LEU A 8 3.24 18.94 -3.37
CA LEU A 8 3.39 19.62 -2.08
C LEU A 8 4.15 18.80 -1.04
N MET A 9 3.92 17.48 -0.96
CA MET A 9 4.53 16.64 0.08
C MET A 9 6.07 16.69 0.07
N PRO A 10 6.76 16.61 -1.08
CA PRO A 10 8.22 16.77 -1.10
C PRO A 10 8.67 18.13 -0.56
N LEU A 11 7.98 19.22 -0.89
CA LEU A 11 8.30 20.56 -0.40
C LEU A 11 8.14 20.67 1.12
N VAL A 12 7.05 20.11 1.65
CA VAL A 12 6.81 20.06 3.10
C VAL A 12 7.89 19.25 3.81
N ILE A 13 8.25 18.08 3.29
CA ILE A 13 9.31 17.23 3.85
C ILE A 13 10.67 17.93 3.81
N LEU A 14 10.99 18.64 2.73
CA LEU A 14 12.25 19.40 2.62
C LEU A 14 12.38 20.49 3.68
N VAL A 15 11.27 21.08 4.12
CA VAL A 15 11.25 22.11 5.18
C VAL A 15 11.28 21.47 6.58
N LEU A 16 10.48 20.42 6.81
CA LEU A 16 10.35 19.79 8.14
C LEU A 16 11.53 18.88 8.50
N CYS A 17 12.00 18.11 7.52
CA CYS A 17 13.06 17.12 7.67
C CYS A 17 14.10 17.29 6.54
N PRO A 18 14.83 18.42 6.52
CA PRO A 18 15.83 18.66 5.47
C PRO A 18 16.88 17.54 5.48
N PRO A 19 17.27 17.01 4.30
CA PRO A 19 18.27 15.96 4.23
C PRO A 19 19.62 16.48 4.76
N GLU A 20 20.35 15.64 5.49
CA GLU A 20 21.67 15.96 6.01
C GLU A 20 22.69 16.21 4.88
N LEU A 21 22.62 15.39 3.83
CA LEU A 21 23.41 15.53 2.61
C LEU A 21 22.60 16.23 1.52
N LYS A 22 22.88 17.51 1.30
CA LYS A 22 22.21 18.33 0.27
C LYS A 22 22.92 18.34 -1.08
N ALA A 23 24.21 18.01 -1.09
CA ALA A 23 25.02 17.94 -2.29
C ALA A 23 26.01 16.79 -2.18
N THR A 24 26.03 15.95 -3.20
CA THR A 24 27.04 14.91 -3.39
C THR A 24 27.93 15.36 -4.55
N PRO A 25 29.06 16.05 -4.28
CA PRO A 25 29.97 16.47 -5.33
C PRO A 25 30.44 15.24 -6.13
N ASN A 26 30.52 15.37 -7.45
CA ASN A 26 30.95 14.30 -8.38
C ASN A 26 30.06 13.05 -8.39
N ALA A 27 28.78 13.15 -8.01
CA ALA A 27 27.84 12.01 -8.04
C ALA A 27 27.78 11.27 -9.38
N ILE A 28 27.89 12.01 -10.50
CA ILE A 28 27.90 11.43 -11.86
C ILE A 28 29.17 10.59 -12.08
N GLU A 29 30.34 11.13 -11.71
CA GLU A 29 31.62 10.41 -11.88
C GLU A 29 31.65 9.17 -10.99
N TYR A 30 31.20 9.30 -9.74
CA TYR A 30 31.07 8.18 -8.82
C TYR A 30 30.15 7.08 -9.36
N ALA A 31 28.96 7.44 -9.84
CA ALA A 31 28.01 6.48 -10.40
C ALA A 31 28.55 5.78 -11.65
N ARG A 32 29.25 6.51 -12.53
CA ARG A 32 29.92 5.92 -13.72
C ARG A 32 31.07 5.00 -13.32
N GLY A 33 31.84 5.37 -12.30
CA GLY A 33 32.92 4.57 -11.75
C GLY A 33 32.40 3.24 -11.18
N GLU A 34 31.36 3.28 -10.35
CA GLU A 34 30.76 2.06 -9.80
C GLU A 34 30.09 1.20 -10.87
N LEU A 35 29.39 1.80 -11.85
CA LEU A 35 28.85 1.05 -12.99
C LEU A 35 29.94 0.32 -13.79
N ALA A 36 31.08 0.98 -14.02
CA ALA A 36 32.21 0.35 -14.70
C ALA A 36 32.82 -0.81 -13.87
N ARG A 37 32.82 -0.70 -12.54
CA ARG A 37 33.28 -1.77 -11.63
C ARG A 37 32.33 -2.96 -11.58
N MET A 38 31.02 -2.72 -11.67
CA MET A 38 30.01 -3.78 -11.72
C MET A 38 30.12 -4.62 -13.00
N GLY A 39 30.49 -4.01 -14.12
CA GLY A 39 30.67 -4.70 -15.40
C GLY A 39 29.36 -4.98 -16.14
N PRO A 40 29.39 -5.82 -17.19
CA PRO A 40 28.20 -6.11 -18.00
C PRO A 40 27.18 -6.97 -17.23
N LEU A 41 25.90 -6.80 -17.55
CA LEU A 41 24.80 -7.54 -16.92
C LEU A 41 24.99 -9.06 -17.03
N GLY A 42 25.02 -9.72 -15.89
CA GLY A 42 25.08 -11.17 -15.75
C GLY A 42 23.78 -11.86 -16.17
N GLY A 43 23.84 -13.19 -16.32
CA GLY A 43 22.68 -13.99 -16.72
C GLY A 43 21.50 -13.85 -15.75
N LYS A 44 21.76 -14.02 -14.45
CA LYS A 44 20.75 -13.92 -13.39
C LYS A 44 20.09 -12.52 -13.32
N GLU A 45 20.88 -11.46 -13.53
CA GLU A 45 20.36 -10.08 -13.56
C GLU A 45 19.41 -9.85 -14.75
N ARG A 46 19.73 -10.42 -15.92
CA ARG A 46 18.83 -10.35 -17.09
C ARG A 46 17.53 -11.10 -16.86
N VAL A 47 17.59 -12.26 -16.18
CA VAL A 47 16.37 -12.99 -15.79
C VAL A 47 15.54 -12.16 -14.82
N MET A 48 16.15 -11.58 -13.79
CA MET A 48 15.47 -10.70 -12.84
C MET A 48 14.77 -9.52 -13.53
N ILE A 49 15.45 -8.83 -14.45
CA ILE A 49 14.86 -7.74 -15.23
C ILE A 49 13.68 -8.24 -16.06
N GLY A 50 13.81 -9.40 -16.72
CA GLY A 50 12.75 -10.01 -17.52
C GLY A 50 11.52 -10.36 -16.69
N VAL A 51 11.71 -11.00 -15.54
CA VAL A 51 10.61 -11.34 -14.62
C VAL A 51 9.94 -10.08 -14.08
N PHE A 52 10.72 -9.07 -13.69
CA PHE A 52 10.17 -7.80 -13.22
C PHE A 52 9.34 -7.09 -14.29
N ALA A 53 9.84 -7.02 -15.53
CA ALA A 53 9.11 -6.44 -16.66
C ALA A 53 7.81 -7.22 -16.96
N MET A 54 7.86 -8.55 -16.93
CA MET A 54 6.67 -9.40 -17.05
C MET A 54 5.64 -9.06 -15.97
N MET A 55 6.05 -8.96 -14.71
CA MET A 55 5.13 -8.62 -13.61
C MET A 55 4.49 -7.24 -13.80
N LEU A 56 5.26 -6.23 -14.22
CA LEU A 56 4.71 -4.90 -14.52
C LEU A 56 3.66 -4.93 -15.64
N ILE A 57 3.89 -5.71 -16.70
CA ILE A 57 2.93 -5.88 -17.81
C ILE A 57 1.64 -6.54 -17.30
N LEU A 58 1.75 -7.57 -16.47
CA LEU A 58 0.60 -8.27 -15.90
C LEU A 58 -0.16 -7.38 -14.91
N TRP A 59 0.51 -6.68 -14.00
CA TRP A 59 -0.13 -5.76 -13.04
C TRP A 59 -0.76 -4.54 -13.70
N ALA A 60 -0.17 -4.05 -14.79
CA ALA A 60 -0.77 -2.99 -15.60
C ALA A 60 -1.99 -3.49 -16.41
N ASN A 61 -2.37 -4.77 -16.28
CA ASN A 61 -3.48 -5.40 -17.00
C ASN A 61 -3.36 -5.27 -18.53
N VAL A 62 -2.13 -5.14 -19.06
CA VAL A 62 -1.89 -5.01 -20.50
C VAL A 62 -2.49 -6.19 -21.29
N PRO A 63 -2.40 -7.46 -20.84
CA PRO A 63 -3.05 -8.56 -21.53
C PRO A 63 -4.58 -8.41 -21.60
N ALA A 64 -5.20 -7.93 -20.52
CA ALA A 64 -6.63 -7.71 -20.48
C ALA A 64 -7.08 -6.58 -21.42
N MET A 65 -6.24 -5.56 -21.63
CA MET A 65 -6.50 -4.48 -22.58
C MET A 65 -6.48 -4.95 -24.05
N ILE A 66 -5.65 -5.95 -24.37
CA ILE A 66 -5.44 -6.43 -25.74
C ILE A 66 -6.40 -7.58 -26.08
N TRP A 67 -6.59 -8.53 -25.16
CA TRP A 67 -7.33 -9.77 -25.40
C TRP A 67 -8.65 -9.88 -24.63
N GLY A 68 -9.01 -8.86 -23.86
CA GLY A 68 -10.27 -8.77 -23.13
C GLY A 68 -10.18 -9.17 -21.65
N PRO A 69 -11.26 -8.94 -20.88
CA PRO A 69 -11.26 -9.03 -19.41
C PRO A 69 -11.01 -10.44 -18.87
N THR A 70 -11.14 -11.49 -19.69
CA THR A 70 -10.81 -12.87 -19.27
C THR A 70 -9.32 -13.07 -18.96
N PHE A 71 -8.46 -12.14 -19.37
CA PHE A 71 -7.02 -12.17 -19.13
C PHE A 71 -6.59 -11.29 -17.94
N THR A 72 -7.53 -10.78 -17.14
CA THR A 72 -7.18 -10.10 -15.88
C THR A 72 -6.68 -11.14 -14.88
N LEU A 73 -5.52 -10.88 -14.30
CA LEU A 73 -4.94 -11.71 -13.25
C LEU A 73 -4.99 -10.97 -11.92
N ASP A 74 -5.32 -11.71 -10.85
CA ASP A 74 -5.20 -11.18 -9.50
C ASP A 74 -3.73 -10.79 -9.20
N PRO A 75 -3.46 -9.61 -8.61
CA PRO A 75 -2.09 -9.18 -8.31
C PRO A 75 -1.28 -10.17 -7.48
N THR A 76 -1.93 -10.95 -6.61
CA THR A 76 -1.31 -11.99 -5.79
C THR A 76 -0.82 -13.14 -6.66
N VAL A 77 -1.62 -13.56 -7.65
CA VAL A 77 -1.23 -14.59 -8.62
C VAL A 77 -0.01 -14.14 -9.43
N VAL A 78 0.00 -12.88 -9.88
CA VAL A 78 1.15 -12.30 -10.59
C VAL A 78 2.42 -12.31 -9.73
N ALA A 79 2.31 -11.99 -8.43
CA ALA A 79 3.43 -12.07 -7.50
C ALA A 79 3.99 -13.50 -7.36
N PHE A 80 3.12 -14.51 -7.22
CA PHE A 80 3.53 -15.91 -7.17
C PHE A 80 4.16 -16.39 -8.48
N LEU A 81 3.64 -15.97 -9.63
CA LEU A 81 4.24 -16.27 -10.93
C LEU A 81 5.67 -15.71 -11.02
N GLY A 82 5.89 -14.49 -10.55
CA GLY A 82 7.22 -13.89 -10.47
C GLY A 82 8.16 -14.68 -9.55
N LEU A 83 7.71 -15.01 -8.34
CA LEU A 83 8.47 -15.79 -7.37
C LEU A 83 8.89 -17.15 -7.95
N PHE A 84 7.95 -17.91 -8.50
CA PHE A 84 8.24 -19.22 -9.08
C PHE A 84 9.13 -19.12 -10.32
N ALA A 85 8.97 -18.09 -11.16
CA ALA A 85 9.87 -17.86 -12.28
C ALA A 85 11.33 -17.63 -11.82
N LEU A 86 11.54 -16.87 -10.74
CA LEU A 86 12.88 -16.64 -10.19
C LEU A 86 13.50 -17.90 -9.58
N ILE A 87 12.70 -18.74 -8.90
CA ILE A 87 13.15 -20.02 -8.33
C ILE A 87 13.48 -21.02 -9.43
N ILE A 88 12.59 -21.21 -10.41
CA ILE A 88 12.77 -22.18 -11.52
C ILE A 88 14.00 -21.81 -12.36
N THR A 89 14.27 -20.52 -12.53
CA THR A 89 15.46 -20.05 -13.26
C THR A 89 16.75 -20.11 -12.44
N GLY A 90 16.68 -20.44 -11.14
CA GLY A 90 17.83 -20.45 -10.23
C GLY A 90 18.40 -19.05 -9.95
N THR A 91 17.59 -18.01 -10.15
CA THR A 91 17.98 -16.63 -9.86
C THR A 91 18.03 -16.40 -8.36
N ILE A 92 17.04 -16.95 -7.64
CA ILE A 92 16.98 -17.04 -6.18
C ILE A 92 16.79 -18.51 -5.80
N ASP A 93 17.36 -18.92 -4.66
CA ASP A 93 17.17 -20.25 -4.12
C ASP A 93 16.06 -20.28 -3.05
N TRP A 94 15.54 -21.46 -2.71
CA TRP A 94 14.47 -21.57 -1.71
C TRP A 94 14.91 -21.07 -0.33
N ASP A 95 16.19 -21.23 0.02
CA ASP A 95 16.75 -20.73 1.27
C ASP A 95 16.77 -19.19 1.31
N ASP A 96 16.92 -18.51 0.18
CA ASP A 96 16.80 -17.04 0.10
C ASP A 96 15.38 -16.61 0.48
N VAL A 97 14.36 -17.34 0.00
CA VAL A 97 12.94 -17.08 0.32
C VAL A 97 12.65 -17.32 1.80
N LEU A 98 13.18 -18.40 2.39
CA LEU A 98 12.98 -18.71 3.80
C LEU A 98 13.71 -17.73 4.73
N SER A 99 14.85 -17.22 4.30
CA SER A 99 15.67 -16.30 5.11
C SER A 99 15.21 -14.84 5.04
N GLU A 100 14.27 -14.50 4.15
CA GLU A 100 13.69 -13.16 4.03
C GLU A 100 12.70 -12.83 5.17
N LYS A 101 13.26 -12.61 6.36
CA LYS A 101 12.49 -12.43 7.61
C LYS A 101 11.48 -11.29 7.55
N SER A 102 11.77 -10.21 6.81
CA SER A 102 10.88 -9.05 6.74
C SER A 102 9.55 -9.41 6.06
N ALA A 103 9.58 -10.24 5.02
CA ALA A 103 8.38 -10.71 4.34
C ALA A 103 7.53 -11.60 5.27
N TRP A 104 8.16 -12.52 6.00
CA TRP A 104 7.47 -13.39 6.95
C TRP A 104 6.88 -12.62 8.14
N ASP A 105 7.63 -11.69 8.72
CA ASP A 105 7.16 -10.82 9.81
C ASP A 105 5.93 -10.02 9.37
N THR A 106 6.01 -9.39 8.20
CA THR A 106 4.88 -8.66 7.60
C THR A 106 3.68 -9.57 7.40
N LEU A 107 3.85 -10.76 6.84
CA LEU A 107 2.76 -11.70 6.60
C LEU A 107 2.03 -12.11 7.89
N ILE A 108 2.79 -12.45 8.94
CA ILE A 108 2.23 -12.87 10.23
C ILE A 108 1.51 -11.73 10.93
N TRP A 109 2.14 -10.55 11.03
CA TRP A 109 1.54 -9.39 11.69
C TRP A 109 0.31 -8.87 10.95
N PHE A 110 0.40 -8.69 9.63
CA PHE A 110 -0.76 -8.24 8.84
C PHE A 110 -1.89 -9.26 8.87
N GLY A 111 -1.59 -10.56 8.80
CA GLY A 111 -2.59 -11.62 8.90
C GLY A 111 -3.35 -11.58 10.22
N ALA A 112 -2.65 -11.49 11.35
CA ALA A 112 -3.27 -11.39 12.67
C ALA A 112 -4.13 -10.12 12.83
N LEU A 113 -3.63 -8.98 12.34
CA LEU A 113 -4.34 -7.70 12.42
C LEU A 113 -5.61 -7.68 11.56
N VAL A 114 -5.56 -8.20 10.34
CA VAL A 114 -6.74 -8.31 9.47
C VAL A 114 -7.77 -9.25 10.08
N MET A 115 -7.35 -10.39 10.64
CA MET A 115 -8.25 -11.31 11.35
C MET A 115 -8.94 -10.63 12.54
N LEU A 116 -8.20 -9.90 13.38
CA LEU A 116 -8.78 -9.18 14.51
C LEU A 116 -9.79 -8.12 14.06
N ALA A 117 -9.45 -7.33 13.04
CA ALA A 117 -10.36 -6.34 12.46
C ALA A 117 -11.65 -6.99 11.93
N GLU A 118 -11.55 -8.14 11.26
CA GLU A 118 -12.70 -8.91 10.80
C GLU A 118 -13.57 -9.41 11.98
N GLN A 119 -12.94 -9.89 13.05
CA GLN A 119 -13.65 -10.34 14.25
C GLN A 119 -14.38 -9.19 14.97
N LEU A 120 -13.76 -8.01 15.09
CA LEU A 120 -14.42 -6.81 15.64
C LEU A 120 -15.67 -6.44 14.83
N ASN A 121 -15.58 -6.55 13.50
CA ASN A 121 -16.71 -6.29 12.62
C ASN A 121 -17.82 -7.34 12.81
N LYS A 122 -17.48 -8.64 12.84
CA LYS A 122 -18.44 -9.74 13.08
C LYS A 122 -19.13 -9.66 14.44
N LEU A 123 -18.42 -9.21 15.47
CA LEU A 123 -18.98 -9.00 16.82
C LEU A 123 -19.89 -7.75 16.90
N GLY A 124 -19.99 -6.96 15.83
CA GLY A 124 -20.87 -5.80 15.77
C GLY A 124 -20.32 -4.55 16.45
N VAL A 125 -19.04 -4.56 16.88
CA VAL A 125 -18.41 -3.40 17.57
C VAL A 125 -18.39 -2.18 16.66
N ILE A 126 -18.05 -2.38 15.38
CA ILE A 126 -18.02 -1.29 14.39
C ILE A 126 -19.42 -0.73 14.13
N ALA A 127 -20.42 -1.61 14.03
CA ALA A 127 -21.81 -1.21 13.82
C ALA A 127 -22.35 -0.41 15.01
N TRP A 128 -22.09 -0.88 16.24
CA TRP A 128 -22.42 -0.18 17.48
C TRP A 128 -21.76 1.21 17.54
N PHE A 129 -20.45 1.28 17.31
CA PHE A 129 -19.71 2.55 17.34
C PHE A 129 -20.23 3.55 16.30
N SER A 130 -20.54 3.06 15.10
CA SER A 130 -21.03 3.92 14.00
C SER A 130 -22.46 4.41 14.25
N ALA A 131 -23.30 3.60 14.90
CA ALA A 131 -24.64 4.02 15.31
C ALA A 131 -24.58 5.10 16.40
N ASP A 132 -23.75 4.93 17.42
CA ASP A 132 -23.55 5.92 18.49
C ASP A 132 -23.03 7.25 17.93
N MET A 133 -22.02 7.19 17.05
CA MET A 133 -21.49 8.36 16.36
C MET A 133 -22.56 9.05 15.50
N ARG A 134 -23.39 8.29 14.77
CA ARG A 134 -24.49 8.84 13.98
C ARG A 134 -25.47 9.61 14.87
N ASP A 135 -25.91 8.99 15.96
CA ASP A 135 -26.93 9.56 16.83
C ASP A 135 -26.40 10.82 17.54
N ALA A 136 -25.14 10.82 17.97
CA ALA A 136 -24.47 11.99 18.53
C ALA A 136 -24.38 13.15 17.52
N ILE A 137 -24.05 12.85 16.26
CA ILE A 137 -23.96 13.87 15.21
C ILE A 137 -25.36 14.37 14.83
N ALA A 138 -26.36 13.50 14.69
CA ALA A 138 -27.73 13.90 14.38
C ALA A 138 -28.32 14.82 15.48
N ALA A 139 -28.05 14.50 16.74
CA ALA A 139 -28.50 15.29 17.89
C ALA A 139 -27.83 16.67 17.99
N SER A 140 -26.68 16.87 17.34
CA SER A 140 -25.92 18.12 17.40
C SER A 140 -26.55 19.28 16.60
N GLY A 141 -27.47 18.98 15.66
CA GLY A 141 -28.05 19.99 14.77
C GLY A 141 -27.05 20.65 13.81
N MET A 142 -25.85 20.08 13.65
CA MET A 142 -24.80 20.62 12.79
C MET A 142 -25.18 20.55 11.29
N GLY A 143 -24.71 21.54 10.52
CA GLY A 143 -24.81 21.50 9.06
C GLY A 143 -23.88 20.45 8.44
N TRP A 144 -24.23 19.99 7.24
CA TRP A 144 -23.56 18.90 6.55
C TRP A 144 -22.03 19.06 6.39
N LEU A 145 -21.54 20.30 6.22
CA LEU A 145 -20.10 20.57 6.06
C LEU A 145 -19.32 20.26 7.35
N SER A 146 -19.89 20.62 8.51
CA SER A 146 -19.29 20.31 9.82
C SER A 146 -19.33 18.82 10.10
N ILE A 147 -20.42 18.15 9.72
CA ILE A 147 -20.57 16.69 9.82
C ILE A 147 -19.49 15.99 8.97
N ALA A 148 -19.33 16.39 7.71
CA ALA A 148 -18.31 15.83 6.82
C ALA A 148 -16.90 16.03 7.39
N ALA A 149 -16.58 17.22 7.90
CA ALA A 149 -15.28 17.51 8.50
C ALA A 149 -15.01 16.62 9.73
N ILE A 150 -15.99 16.46 10.62
CA ILE A 150 -15.85 15.63 11.82
C ILE A 150 -15.68 14.15 11.44
N LEU A 151 -16.47 13.64 10.49
CA LEU A 151 -16.34 12.26 10.02
C LEU A 151 -14.96 11.99 9.41
N VAL A 152 -14.45 12.91 8.59
CA VAL A 152 -13.09 12.79 8.02
C VAL A 152 -12.03 12.81 9.12
N LEU A 153 -12.12 13.75 10.07
CA LEU A 153 -11.16 13.84 11.18
C LEU A 153 -11.21 12.58 12.04
N ALA A 154 -12.40 12.13 12.44
CA ALA A 154 -12.58 10.93 13.24
C ALA A 154 -12.02 9.68 12.52
N PHE A 155 -12.26 9.54 11.21
CA PHE A 155 -11.69 8.45 10.41
C PHE A 155 -10.16 8.54 10.34
N VAL A 156 -9.60 9.74 10.09
CA VAL A 156 -8.14 9.91 10.04
C VAL A 156 -7.49 9.58 11.38
N PHE A 157 -8.06 10.06 12.49
CA PHE A 157 -7.50 9.86 13.82
C PHE A 157 -7.76 8.47 14.39
N SER A 158 -8.85 7.78 14.01
CA SER A 158 -9.05 6.38 14.39
C SER A 158 -7.96 5.47 13.85
N HIS A 159 -7.26 5.89 12.78
CA HIS A 159 -6.14 5.13 12.25
C HIS A 159 -5.03 4.89 13.30
N TYR A 160 -4.84 5.78 14.28
CA TYR A 160 -3.89 5.56 15.37
C TYR A 160 -4.22 4.33 16.24
N LEU A 161 -5.46 3.84 16.18
CA LEU A 161 -5.91 2.63 16.87
C LEU A 161 -5.70 1.36 16.04
N PHE A 162 -5.23 1.48 14.79
CA PHE A 162 -5.02 0.36 13.87
C PHE A 162 -3.57 0.30 13.41
N ALA A 163 -2.97 -0.88 13.45
CA ALA A 163 -1.59 -1.09 13.02
C ALA A 163 -1.41 -1.20 11.49
N SER A 164 -2.49 -1.17 10.69
CA SER A 164 -2.43 -1.26 9.23
C SER A 164 -3.53 -0.45 8.57
N THR A 165 -3.19 0.27 7.50
CA THR A 165 -4.15 1.03 6.69
C THR A 165 -5.21 0.11 6.07
N THR A 166 -4.81 -1.07 5.60
CA THR A 166 -5.75 -2.06 5.04
C THR A 166 -6.74 -2.54 6.10
N ALA A 167 -6.26 -2.91 7.29
CA ALA A 167 -7.13 -3.36 8.37
C ALA A 167 -8.12 -2.26 8.81
N HIS A 168 -7.64 -1.02 8.91
CA HIS A 168 -8.46 0.14 9.25
C HIS A 168 -9.56 0.40 8.21
N ILE A 169 -9.22 0.44 6.93
CA ILE A 169 -10.18 0.66 5.83
C ILE A 169 -11.22 -0.47 5.81
N SER A 170 -10.78 -1.73 5.87
CA SER A 170 -11.69 -2.89 5.85
C SER A 170 -12.68 -2.89 7.02
N ALA A 171 -12.26 -2.41 8.19
CA ALA A 171 -13.13 -2.32 9.37
C ALA A 171 -14.09 -1.13 9.28
N MET A 172 -13.60 0.09 9.02
CA MET A 172 -14.34 1.32 9.34
C MET A 172 -14.90 2.07 8.13
N MET A 173 -14.36 1.85 6.92
CA MET A 173 -14.70 2.65 5.73
C MET A 173 -16.20 2.61 5.42
N LEU A 174 -16.79 1.41 5.34
CA LEU A 174 -18.20 1.25 4.99
C LEU A 174 -19.11 1.92 6.02
N ALA A 175 -18.75 1.81 7.30
CA ALA A 175 -19.56 2.32 8.39
C ALA A 175 -19.57 3.86 8.40
N PHE A 176 -18.40 4.49 8.24
CA PHE A 176 -18.28 5.95 8.13
C PHE A 176 -18.95 6.51 6.87
N LEU A 177 -18.81 5.82 5.73
CA LEU A 177 -19.50 6.19 4.49
C LEU A 177 -21.02 6.13 4.64
N THR A 178 -21.53 5.09 5.30
CA THR A 178 -22.97 4.92 5.53
C THR A 178 -23.53 6.02 6.43
N VAL A 179 -22.83 6.35 7.53
CA VAL A 179 -23.21 7.45 8.42
C VAL A 179 -23.17 8.79 7.68
N GLY A 180 -22.11 9.03 6.89
CA GLY A 180 -22.02 10.24 6.06
C GLY A 180 -23.17 10.36 5.08
N ALA A 181 -23.49 9.30 4.35
CA ALA A 181 -24.58 9.29 3.37
C ALA A 181 -25.99 9.46 3.98
N GLN A 182 -26.16 9.17 5.27
CA GLN A 182 -27.42 9.35 5.99
C GLN A 182 -27.57 10.75 6.60
N LEU A 183 -26.46 11.43 6.91
CA LEU A 183 -26.44 12.69 7.65
C LEU A 183 -26.12 13.93 6.81
N ILE A 184 -25.57 13.76 5.62
CA ILE A 184 -25.21 14.81 4.65
C ILE A 184 -26.24 14.79 3.52
#